data_AF-A0A9P6IQ55-F1
#
_entry.id   AF-A0A9P6IQ55-F1
#
_cell.length_a   1.000
_cell.length_b   1.000
_cell.length_c   1.000
_cell.angle_alpha   90.00
_cell.angle_beta   90.00
_cell.angle_gamma   90.00
#
_symmetry.space_group_name_H-M   'P 1'
#
loop_
_entity.id
_entity.type
_entity.pdbx_description
1 polymer ?
#
loop_
_entity_poly.entity_id
_entity_poly.type
_entity_poly.pdbx_seq_one_letter_code
_entity_poly.pdbx_strand_id
1 'polypeptide(L)'
;MYDIIFGRLTVVDREVMAQCIHVMNRANPQLLQFMIYYIDNTAADRGKTYALAKEFGNMLIQNCREVLEAAPVYKDVGVPSGPSTSIDNKGNILYEEVQRAGVRKLDHYVKDMAAGGKMSEYSNRQKVQKNLAQIYKIIKAQNTMKASSKLAIKSLYGEVIHSINMSNSIIREERNRRTSRARRPSVNITSDRPKIAKKETIPFLHLKKKNPMSEGGWEFSQ
;
A
#
# COMPACT_ATOMS: atom_id res chain seq x y z
N MET A 1 -20.14 -23.73 -10.95
CA MET A 1 -21.36 -23.74 -11.79
C MET A 1 -22.61 -23.95 -10.95
N TYR A 2 -22.77 -25.12 -10.30
CA TYR A 2 -23.93 -25.39 -9.44
C TYR A 2 -24.11 -24.39 -8.29
N ASP A 3 -23.02 -23.86 -7.72
CA ASP A 3 -23.13 -22.85 -6.67
C ASP A 3 -23.79 -21.54 -7.14
N ILE A 4 -23.65 -21.17 -8.42
CA ILE A 4 -24.36 -20.02 -9.02
C ILE A 4 -25.83 -20.40 -9.27
N ILE A 5 -26.09 -21.62 -9.77
CA ILE A 5 -27.44 -22.10 -10.08
C ILE A 5 -28.31 -22.18 -8.82
N PHE A 6 -27.75 -22.69 -7.71
CA PHE A 6 -28.42 -22.81 -6.41
C PHE A 6 -28.36 -21.53 -5.57
N GLY A 7 -27.78 -20.44 -6.09
CA GLY A 7 -27.74 -19.14 -5.41
C GLY A 7 -26.84 -19.09 -4.17
N ARG A 8 -25.91 -20.05 -4.01
CA ARG A 8 -24.88 -19.99 -2.96
C ARG A 8 -23.85 -18.89 -3.24
N LEU A 9 -23.65 -18.57 -4.51
CA LEU A 9 -22.74 -17.52 -4.97
C LEU A 9 -23.50 -16.53 -5.85
N THR A 10 -23.37 -15.25 -5.52
CA THR A 10 -23.93 -14.14 -6.30
C THR A 10 -22.85 -13.46 -7.13
N VAL A 11 -23.26 -12.67 -8.13
CA VAL A 11 -22.35 -11.91 -9.02
C VAL A 11 -21.40 -10.98 -8.25
N VAL A 12 -21.83 -10.51 -7.07
CA VAL A 12 -21.12 -9.53 -6.28
C VAL A 12 -20.04 -10.18 -5.41
N ASP A 13 -20.05 -11.51 -5.27
CA ASP A 13 -19.16 -12.22 -4.35
C ASP A 13 -17.73 -12.32 -4.89
N ARG A 14 -16.79 -11.79 -4.11
CA ARG A 14 -15.36 -11.86 -4.41
C ARG A 14 -14.82 -13.28 -4.34
N GLU A 15 -15.53 -14.17 -3.67
CA GLU A 15 -15.25 -15.61 -3.68
C GLU A 15 -15.37 -16.21 -5.08
N VAL A 16 -16.35 -15.78 -5.88
CA VAL A 16 -16.49 -16.21 -7.29
C VAL A 16 -15.26 -15.80 -8.08
N MET A 17 -14.82 -14.55 -7.93
CA MET A 17 -13.60 -14.07 -8.60
C MET A 17 -12.36 -14.85 -8.16
N ALA A 18 -12.24 -15.18 -6.86
CA ALA A 18 -11.13 -15.98 -6.35
C ALA A 18 -11.14 -17.37 -6.99
N GLN A 19 -12.29 -18.05 -7.04
CA GLN A 19 -12.43 -19.35 -7.68
C GLN A 19 -12.11 -19.30 -9.17
N CYS A 20 -12.58 -18.27 -9.89
CA CYS A 20 -12.26 -18.06 -11.30
C CYS A 20 -10.74 -17.94 -11.53
N ILE A 21 -10.01 -17.22 -10.66
CA ILE A 21 -8.54 -17.12 -10.75
C ILE A 21 -7.88 -18.50 -10.59
N HIS A 22 -8.37 -19.32 -9.66
CA HIS A 22 -7.84 -20.67 -9.48
C HIS A 22 -8.09 -21.58 -10.69
N VAL A 23 -9.26 -21.45 -11.34
CA VAL A 23 -9.58 -22.18 -12.58
C VAL A 23 -8.68 -21.73 -13.72
N MET A 24 -8.49 -20.41 -13.90
CA MET A 24 -7.59 -19.85 -14.92
C MET A 24 -6.14 -20.30 -14.74
N ASN A 25 -5.64 -20.33 -13.50
CA ASN A 25 -4.28 -20.79 -13.19
C ASN A 25 -4.03 -22.27 -13.50
N ARG A 26 -5.08 -23.05 -13.78
CA ARG A 26 -5.01 -24.47 -14.15
C ARG A 26 -5.61 -24.73 -15.53
N ALA A 27 -5.76 -23.68 -16.34
CA ALA A 27 -6.31 -23.79 -17.68
C ALA A 27 -5.49 -24.76 -18.53
N ASN A 28 -6.16 -25.75 -19.11
CA ASN A 28 -5.58 -26.66 -20.08
C ASN A 28 -6.61 -26.95 -21.19
N PRO A 29 -6.20 -27.46 -22.36
CA PRO A 29 -7.11 -27.69 -23.48
C PRO A 29 -8.27 -28.64 -23.14
N GLN A 30 -8.04 -29.65 -22.28
CA GLN A 30 -9.06 -30.60 -21.86
C GLN A 30 -10.12 -29.96 -20.95
N LEU A 31 -9.70 -29.08 -20.05
CA LEU A 31 -10.57 -28.30 -19.16
C LEU A 31 -11.44 -27.35 -19.96
N LEU A 32 -10.91 -26.73 -21.02
CA LEU A 32 -11.71 -25.89 -21.91
C LEU A 32 -12.83 -26.68 -22.60
N GLN A 33 -12.51 -27.87 -23.14
CA GLN A 33 -13.53 -28.73 -23.75
C GLN A 33 -14.61 -29.14 -22.72
N PHE A 34 -14.17 -29.51 -21.52
CA PHE A 34 -15.09 -29.82 -20.42
C PHE A 34 -15.99 -28.63 -20.08
N MET A 35 -15.43 -27.43 -19.93
CA MET A 35 -16.19 -26.22 -19.61
C MET A 35 -17.20 -25.86 -20.71
N ILE A 36 -16.78 -25.92 -21.98
CA ILE A 36 -17.65 -25.64 -23.13
C ILE A 36 -18.84 -26.59 -23.12
N TYR A 37 -18.61 -27.89 -22.95
CA TYR A 37 -19.69 -28.89 -22.91
C TYR A 37 -20.73 -28.60 -21.82
N TYR A 38 -20.30 -28.26 -20.59
CA TYR A 38 -21.25 -27.96 -19.51
C TYR A 38 -22.02 -26.66 -19.74
N ILE A 39 -21.37 -25.63 -20.26
CA ILE A 39 -22.00 -24.31 -20.50
C ILE A 39 -22.97 -24.36 -21.69
N ASP A 40 -22.63 -25.07 -22.78
CA ASP A 40 -23.51 -25.21 -23.93
C ASP A 40 -24.79 -25.98 -23.58
N ASN A 41 -24.65 -27.06 -22.79
CA ASN A 41 -25.77 -27.86 -22.28
C ASN A 41 -26.53 -27.22 -21.12
N THR A 42 -26.14 -26.02 -20.69
CA THR A 42 -26.89 -25.29 -19.65
C THR A 42 -28.16 -24.70 -20.25
N ALA A 43 -29.31 -25.14 -19.73
CA ALA A 43 -30.65 -24.70 -20.09
C ALA A 43 -30.94 -23.31 -19.48
N ALA A 44 -30.64 -22.24 -20.23
CA ALA A 44 -30.79 -20.85 -19.80
C ALA A 44 -32.25 -20.41 -19.59
N ASP A 45 -33.19 -21.14 -20.18
CA ASP A 45 -34.64 -20.97 -20.09
C ASP A 45 -35.23 -21.42 -18.74
N ARG A 46 -34.50 -22.23 -17.96
CA ARG A 46 -34.98 -22.77 -16.67
C ARG A 46 -34.98 -21.75 -15.52
N GLY A 47 -34.34 -20.60 -15.69
CA GLY A 47 -34.38 -19.55 -14.68
C GLY A 47 -33.25 -18.54 -14.78
N LYS A 48 -33.39 -17.43 -14.06
CA LYS A 48 -32.42 -16.33 -14.05
C LYS A 48 -31.02 -16.77 -13.62
N THR A 49 -30.91 -17.69 -12.66
CA THR A 49 -29.62 -18.22 -12.19
C THR A 49 -28.92 -19.11 -13.22
N TYR A 50 -29.67 -19.82 -14.06
CA TYR A 50 -29.13 -20.60 -15.17
C TYR A 50 -28.60 -19.71 -16.30
N ALA A 51 -29.37 -18.70 -16.69
CA ALA A 51 -28.92 -17.70 -17.66
C ALA A 51 -27.64 -16.99 -17.18
N LEU A 52 -27.61 -16.61 -15.90
CA LEU A 52 -26.45 -16.02 -15.25
C LEU A 52 -25.23 -16.96 -15.28
N ALA A 53 -25.39 -18.22 -14.89
CA ALA A 53 -24.30 -19.19 -14.92
C ALA A 53 -23.74 -19.39 -16.34
N LYS A 54 -24.58 -19.33 -17.37
CA LYS A 54 -24.17 -19.42 -18.78
C LYS A 54 -23.35 -18.21 -19.22
N GLU A 55 -23.79 -17.00 -18.88
CA GLU A 55 -23.06 -15.76 -19.17
C GLU A 55 -21.68 -15.73 -18.49
N PHE A 56 -21.63 -15.98 -17.18
CA PHE A 56 -20.38 -16.02 -16.43
C PHE A 56 -19.46 -17.16 -16.87
N GLY A 57 -20.03 -18.32 -17.22
CA GLY A 57 -19.28 -19.45 -17.74
C GLY A 57 -18.60 -19.13 -19.07
N ASN A 58 -19.31 -18.50 -20.01
CA ASN A 58 -18.75 -18.08 -21.29
C ASN A 58 -17.61 -17.06 -21.10
N MET A 59 -17.80 -16.08 -20.20
CA MET A 59 -16.75 -15.12 -19.86
C MET A 59 -15.51 -15.82 -19.28
N LEU A 60 -15.70 -16.81 -18.40
CA LEU A 60 -14.58 -17.56 -17.83
C LEU A 60 -13.85 -18.42 -18.88
N ILE A 61 -14.59 -19.06 -19.81
CA ILE A 61 -13.99 -19.82 -20.92
C ILE A 61 -13.10 -18.93 -21.77
N GLN A 62 -13.58 -17.72 -22.10
CA GLN A 62 -12.80 -16.76 -22.88
C GLN A 62 -11.51 -16.36 -22.15
N ASN A 63 -11.60 -16.03 -20.85
CA ASN A 63 -10.41 -15.72 -20.05
C ASN A 63 -9.44 -16.92 -19.98
N CYS A 64 -9.93 -18.14 -19.83
CA CYS A 64 -9.09 -19.34 -19.80
C CYS A 64 -8.37 -19.57 -21.15
N ARG A 65 -8.97 -19.22 -22.29
CA ARG A 65 -8.32 -19.29 -23.61
C ARG A 65 -7.15 -18.32 -23.71
N GLU A 66 -7.31 -17.10 -23.19
CA GLU A 66 -6.28 -16.07 -23.21
C GLU A 66 -5.10 -16.40 -22.28
N VAL A 67 -5.33 -17.18 -21.23
CA VAL A 67 -4.33 -17.51 -20.20
C VAL A 67 -3.65 -18.87 -20.45
N LEU A 68 -4.00 -19.62 -21.49
CA LEU A 68 -3.45 -20.96 -21.77
C LEU A 68 -1.92 -21.02 -21.81
N GLU A 69 -1.27 -20.00 -22.37
CA GLU A 69 0.20 -19.92 -22.49
C GLU A 69 0.85 -19.04 -21.40
N ALA A 70 0.05 -18.45 -20.51
CA ALA A 70 0.54 -17.56 -19.48
C ALA A 70 0.87 -18.31 -18.18
N ALA A 71 1.88 -17.83 -17.47
CA ALA A 71 2.24 -18.37 -16.16
C ALA A 71 1.13 -18.09 -15.13
N PRO A 72 0.85 -19.04 -14.20
CA PRO A 72 -0.14 -18.84 -13.15
C PRO A 72 0.30 -17.73 -12.19
N VAL A 73 -0.67 -16.96 -11.67
CA VAL A 73 -0.43 -15.79 -10.84
C VAL A 73 -1.13 -15.90 -9.49
N TYR A 74 -0.44 -15.51 -8.42
CA TYR A 74 -1.07 -15.23 -7.13
C TYR A 74 -1.70 -13.84 -7.16
N LYS A 75 -3.02 -13.77 -6.98
CA LYS A 75 -3.77 -12.52 -6.91
C LYS A 75 -4.83 -12.62 -5.83
N ASP A 76 -4.63 -11.85 -4.77
CA ASP A 76 -5.62 -11.70 -3.71
C ASP A 76 -6.73 -10.72 -4.14
N VAL A 77 -7.96 -11.19 -4.07
CA VAL A 77 -9.19 -10.43 -4.35
C VAL A 77 -10.05 -10.24 -3.11
N GLY A 78 -9.57 -10.66 -1.95
CA GLY A 78 -10.22 -10.47 -0.67
C GLY A 78 -10.40 -9.00 -0.31
N VAL A 79 -11.38 -8.75 0.57
CA VAL A 79 -11.62 -7.43 1.14
C VAL A 79 -10.74 -7.31 2.40
N PRO A 80 -9.81 -6.34 2.47
CA PRO A 80 -8.99 -6.17 3.66
C PRO A 80 -9.85 -5.85 4.90
N SER A 81 -9.76 -6.72 5.92
CA SER A 81 -10.42 -6.55 7.21
C SER A 81 -9.50 -5.86 8.23
N GLY A 82 -10.11 -5.32 9.28
CA GLY A 82 -9.43 -4.73 10.42
C GLY A 82 -10.14 -5.10 11.73
N PRO A 83 -9.43 -5.03 12.86
CA PRO A 83 -10.01 -5.37 14.15
C PRO A 83 -11.02 -4.30 14.57
N SER A 84 -12.20 -4.74 15.01
CA SER A 84 -13.20 -3.92 15.68
C SER A 84 -13.56 -4.59 17.00
N THR A 85 -13.48 -3.83 18.08
CA THR A 85 -13.84 -4.30 19.42
C THR A 85 -14.89 -3.37 19.99
N SER A 86 -16.07 -3.91 20.28
CA SER A 86 -17.18 -3.19 20.86
C SER A 86 -17.54 -3.76 22.22
N ILE A 87 -18.07 -2.92 23.10
CA ILE A 87 -18.56 -3.32 24.42
C ILE A 87 -20.05 -3.05 24.43
N ASP A 88 -20.85 -4.09 24.62
CA ASP A 88 -22.31 -3.98 24.72
C ASP A 88 -22.71 -3.27 26.02
N ASN A 89 -23.93 -2.75 26.07
CA ASN A 89 -24.51 -2.09 27.24
C ASN A 89 -24.52 -2.97 28.50
N LYS A 90 -24.42 -4.30 28.32
CA LYS A 90 -24.31 -5.30 29.40
C LYS A 90 -22.87 -5.55 29.88
N GLY A 91 -21.88 -4.89 29.29
CA GLY A 91 -20.46 -5.11 29.59
C GLY A 91 -19.82 -6.29 28.86
N ASN A 92 -20.52 -6.89 27.89
CA ASN A 92 -19.95 -7.96 27.07
C ASN A 92 -18.97 -7.39 26.05
N ILE A 93 -17.79 -8.00 25.92
CA ILE A 93 -16.76 -7.59 24.96
C ILE A 93 -16.89 -8.44 23.70
N LEU A 94 -17.10 -7.79 22.56
CA LEU A 94 -17.23 -8.43 21.25
C LEU A 94 -16.04 -8.04 20.37
N TYR A 95 -15.38 -9.03 19.77
CA TYR A 95 -14.36 -8.85 18.75
C TYR A 95 -14.91 -9.32 17.40
N GLU A 96 -14.78 -8.47 16.40
CA GLU A 96 -15.18 -8.76 15.02
C GLU A 96 -14.13 -8.20 14.04
N GLU A 97 -13.94 -8.89 12.93
CA GLU A 97 -13.17 -8.39 11.81
C GLU A 97 -14.09 -7.68 10.82
N VAL A 98 -13.99 -6.36 10.77
CA VAL A 98 -14.85 -5.52 9.93
C VAL A 98 -14.03 -5.02 8.74
N GLN A 99 -14.69 -4.81 7.60
CA GLN A 99 -14.06 -4.19 6.43
C GLN A 99 -13.41 -2.86 6.81
N ARG A 100 -12.13 -2.69 6.42
CA ARG A 100 -11.42 -1.43 6.65
C ARG A 100 -12.07 -0.28 5.88
N ALA A 101 -12.31 0.83 6.57
CA ALA A 101 -12.82 2.05 5.94
C ALA A 101 -11.83 2.58 4.88
N GLY A 102 -12.32 2.86 3.67
CA GLY A 102 -11.52 3.40 2.56
C GLY A 102 -10.67 2.37 1.77
N VAL A 103 -10.56 1.12 2.26
CA VAL A 103 -9.75 0.08 1.62
C VAL A 103 -10.65 -1.05 1.10
N ARG A 104 -10.84 -1.12 -0.22
CA ARG A 104 -11.70 -2.15 -0.87
C ARG A 104 -10.94 -3.20 -1.67
N LYS A 105 -9.67 -2.96 -1.96
CA LYS A 105 -8.79 -3.82 -2.76
C LYS A 105 -7.42 -3.86 -2.12
N LEU A 106 -6.66 -4.93 -2.36
CA LEU A 106 -5.28 -5.01 -1.89
C LEU A 106 -4.40 -3.87 -2.42
N ASP A 107 -4.66 -3.36 -3.64
CA ASP A 107 -3.98 -2.17 -4.17
C ASP A 107 -4.14 -0.93 -3.27
N HIS A 108 -5.33 -0.71 -2.71
CA HIS A 108 -5.56 0.40 -1.78
C HIS A 108 -4.79 0.17 -0.48
N TYR A 109 -4.75 -1.09 -0.01
CA TYR A 109 -4.00 -1.45 1.18
C TYR A 109 -2.49 -1.19 0.98
N VAL A 110 -1.91 -1.63 -0.14
CA VAL A 110 -0.49 -1.39 -0.45
C VAL A 110 -0.18 0.11 -0.49
N LYS A 111 -1.05 0.93 -1.08
CA LYS A 111 -0.90 2.39 -1.10
C LYS A 111 -0.96 3.01 0.28
N ASP A 112 -1.88 2.55 1.13
CA ASP A 112 -2.01 3.02 2.52
C ASP A 112 -0.76 2.65 3.35
N MET A 113 -0.29 1.41 3.21
CA MET A 113 0.93 0.93 3.87
C MET A 113 2.19 1.67 3.38
N ALA A 114 2.24 2.02 2.09
CA ALA A 114 3.32 2.81 1.51
C ALA A 114 3.28 4.29 1.94
N ALA A 115 2.09 4.85 2.15
CA ALA A 115 1.92 6.23 2.60
C ALA A 115 2.37 6.43 4.05
N GLY A 116 2.27 5.39 4.88
CA GLY A 116 2.61 5.47 6.31
C GLY A 116 1.64 6.35 7.08
N GLY A 117 2.09 6.95 8.19
CA GLY A 117 1.22 7.79 9.02
C GLY A 117 1.97 8.91 9.73
N LYS A 118 1.22 9.72 10.48
CA LYS A 118 1.78 10.83 11.28
C LYS A 118 2.85 10.37 12.28
N MET A 119 2.74 9.13 12.78
CA MET A 119 3.71 8.54 13.70
C MET A 119 5.04 8.20 13.02
N SER A 120 5.02 7.90 11.71
CA SER A 120 6.20 7.49 10.96
C SER A 120 6.84 8.63 10.15
N GLU A 121 6.55 9.89 10.48
CA GLU A 121 7.27 11.04 9.93
C GLU A 121 8.78 10.90 10.22
N TYR A 122 9.65 11.19 9.23
CA TYR A 122 11.10 11.01 9.41
C TYR A 122 11.59 11.72 10.66
N SER A 123 12.44 11.04 11.43
CA SER A 123 13.20 11.69 12.50
C SER A 123 14.04 12.82 11.91
N ASN A 124 14.14 13.95 12.62
CA ASN A 124 14.90 15.13 12.17
C ASN A 124 16.32 14.78 11.68
N ARG A 125 16.97 13.76 12.28
CA ARG A 125 18.28 13.24 11.87
C ARG A 125 18.30 12.76 10.42
N GLN A 126 17.39 11.86 10.06
CA GLN A 126 17.33 11.28 8.72
C GLN A 126 16.98 12.34 7.67
N LYS A 127 16.10 13.29 8.03
CA LYS A 127 15.74 14.42 7.18
C LYS A 127 16.95 15.34 6.91
N VAL A 128 17.72 15.68 7.95
CA VAL A 128 18.93 16.49 7.82
C VAL A 128 19.99 15.77 6.98
N GLN A 129 20.24 14.48 7.23
CA GLN A 129 21.19 13.68 6.44
C GLN A 129 20.79 13.63 4.96
N LYS A 130 19.50 13.40 4.65
CA LYS A 130 19.00 13.37 3.27
C LYS A 130 19.14 14.72 2.57
N ASN A 131 18.78 15.82 3.26
CA ASN A 131 18.91 17.17 2.72
C ASN A 131 20.38 17.53 2.45
N LEU A 132 21.29 17.22 3.38
CA LEU A 132 22.73 17.46 3.20
C LEU A 132 23.28 16.66 2.01
N ALA A 133 22.86 15.41 1.84
CA ALA A 133 23.26 14.59 0.70
C ALA A 133 22.75 15.16 -0.64
N GLN A 134 21.51 15.67 -0.68
CA GLN A 134 20.97 16.35 -1.87
C GLN A 134 21.73 17.64 -2.19
N ILE A 135 22.01 18.48 -1.18
CA ILE A 135 22.79 19.71 -1.33
C ILE A 135 24.18 19.38 -1.88
N TYR A 136 24.87 18.40 -1.29
CA TYR A 136 26.18 17.98 -1.78
C TYR A 136 26.14 17.47 -3.23
N LYS A 137 25.09 16.73 -3.61
CA LYS A 137 24.90 16.25 -5.00
C LYS A 137 24.71 17.41 -5.98
N ILE A 138 23.92 18.42 -5.62
CA ILE A 138 23.70 19.63 -6.43
C ILE A 138 25.01 20.42 -6.59
N ILE A 139 25.70 20.67 -5.48
CA ILE A 139 26.99 21.39 -5.47
C ILE A 139 28.02 20.64 -6.33
N LYS A 140 28.07 19.31 -6.24
CA LYS A 140 28.99 18.49 -7.05
C LYS A 140 28.64 18.52 -8.54
N ALA A 141 27.36 18.56 -8.89
CA ALA A 141 26.90 18.63 -10.28
C ALA A 141 27.18 20.02 -10.91
N GLN A 142 27.19 21.08 -10.10
CA GLN A 142 27.61 22.41 -10.54
C GLN A 142 29.14 22.47 -10.67
N ASN A 143 29.66 22.44 -11.90
CA ASN A 143 31.10 22.48 -12.16
C ASN A 143 31.71 23.90 -12.09
N THR A 144 30.99 24.88 -11.52
CA THR A 144 31.37 26.30 -11.52
C THR A 144 32.43 26.65 -10.47
N MET A 145 32.78 25.73 -9.56
CA MET A 145 33.66 26.02 -8.42
C MET A 145 35.11 25.57 -8.63
N LYS A 146 36.04 26.34 -8.06
CA LYS A 146 37.47 26.03 -8.00
C LYS A 146 37.71 24.71 -7.25
N ALA A 147 38.75 23.97 -7.65
CA ALA A 147 39.08 22.66 -7.08
C ALA A 147 39.34 22.69 -5.57
N SER A 148 39.95 23.76 -5.06
CA SER A 148 40.18 23.97 -3.62
C SER A 148 38.88 24.08 -2.82
N SER A 149 37.88 24.82 -3.31
CA SER A 149 36.57 24.96 -2.67
C SER A 149 35.79 23.64 -2.67
N LYS A 150 35.90 22.84 -3.73
CA LYS A 150 35.29 21.50 -3.80
C LYS A 150 35.86 20.55 -2.73
N LEU A 151 37.17 20.60 -2.51
CA LEU A 151 37.83 19.77 -1.50
C LEU A 151 37.41 20.18 -0.09
N ALA A 152 37.37 21.49 0.21
CA ALA A 152 36.92 22.01 1.50
C ALA A 152 35.47 21.61 1.82
N ILE A 153 34.56 21.73 0.85
CA ILE A 153 33.15 21.33 1.01
C ILE A 153 33.00 19.83 1.26
N LYS A 154 33.82 18.99 0.61
CA LYS A 154 33.84 17.55 0.86
C LYS A 154 34.30 17.21 2.29
N SER A 155 35.31 17.91 2.81
CA SER A 155 35.78 17.74 4.20
C SER A 155 34.69 18.11 5.20
N LEU A 156 34.11 19.31 5.04
CA LEU A 156 33.03 19.80 5.91
C LEU A 156 31.81 18.88 5.88
N TYR A 157 31.42 18.38 4.71
CA TYR A 157 30.34 17.40 4.60
C TYR A 157 30.66 16.11 5.38
N GLY A 158 31.89 15.60 5.28
CA GLY A 158 32.33 14.42 6.03
C GLY A 158 32.28 14.61 7.55
N GLU A 159 32.76 15.75 8.04
CA GLU A 159 32.75 16.10 9.46
C GLU A 159 31.33 16.25 10.02
N VAL A 160 30.43 16.88 9.25
CA VAL A 160 29.02 17.02 9.64
C VAL A 160 28.30 15.67 9.68
N ILE A 161 28.54 14.79 8.71
CA ILE A 161 27.95 13.44 8.74
C ILE A 161 28.50 12.61 9.89
N HIS A 162 29.82 12.71 10.17
CA HIS A 162 30.45 12.01 11.29
C HIS A 162 29.90 12.48 12.64
N SER A 163 29.76 13.79 12.85
CA SER A 163 29.22 14.36 14.09
C SER A 163 27.74 14.03 14.32
N ILE A 164 26.93 14.01 13.26
CA ILE A 164 25.52 13.58 13.33
C ILE A 164 25.39 12.09 13.69
N ASN A 165 26.33 11.26 13.25
CA ASN A 165 26.35 9.83 13.59
C ASN A 165 26.89 9.56 15.01
N MET A 166 27.78 10.41 15.52
CA MET A 166 28.40 10.29 16.85
C MET A 166 27.55 10.90 17.98
N SER A 167 26.68 11.89 17.69
CA SER A 167 25.88 12.56 18.72
C SER A 167 24.45 12.87 18.28
N ASN A 168 23.48 12.30 19.00
CA ASN A 168 22.05 12.60 18.83
C ASN A 168 21.63 13.96 19.45
N SER A 169 22.51 14.66 20.17
CA SER A 169 22.15 15.87 20.93
C SER A 169 22.27 17.19 20.14
N ILE A 170 22.92 17.18 18.98
CA ILE A 170 23.14 18.38 18.16
C ILE A 170 21.82 18.87 17.53
N ILE A 171 20.91 17.95 17.21
CA ILE A 171 19.59 18.26 16.66
C ILE A 171 18.58 18.23 17.80
N ARG A 172 18.65 19.22 18.70
CA ARG A 172 17.66 19.41 19.76
C ARG A 172 16.30 19.71 19.13
N GLU A 173 15.31 18.85 19.41
CA GLU A 173 13.91 19.20 19.23
C GLU A 173 13.55 20.30 20.22
N GLU A 174 13.34 21.53 19.74
CA GLU A 174 12.51 22.47 20.48
C GLU A 174 11.09 21.89 20.52
N ARG A 175 10.78 21.12 21.58
CA ARG A 175 9.40 20.79 21.92
C ARG A 175 8.71 22.11 22.22
N ASN A 176 7.97 22.60 21.23
CA ASN A 176 7.12 23.78 21.33
C ASN A 176 6.21 23.61 22.57
N ARG A 177 6.57 24.29 23.67
CA ARG A 177 5.81 24.27 24.92
C ARG A 177 4.46 24.91 24.61
N ARG A 178 3.41 24.12 24.72
CA ARG A 178 2.02 24.54 24.56
C ARG A 178 1.72 25.68 25.54
N THR A 179 1.78 26.93 25.07
CA THR A 179 1.11 28.05 25.73
C THR A 179 -0.35 28.06 25.31
N SER A 180 -1.19 27.70 26.27
CA SER A 180 -2.62 27.90 26.28
C SER A 180 -2.94 29.40 26.17
N ARG A 181 -3.63 29.81 25.10
CA ARG A 181 -4.55 30.94 25.14
C ARG A 181 -5.51 30.90 23.95
N ALA A 182 -6.78 30.89 24.29
CA ALA A 182 -7.92 30.92 23.41
C ALA A 182 -7.89 32.14 22.48
N ARG A 183 -8.37 31.94 21.24
CA ARG A 183 -9.22 32.88 20.49
C ARG A 183 -9.74 32.19 19.22
N ARG A 184 -11.06 32.01 19.13
CA ARG A 184 -11.77 31.84 17.86
C ARG A 184 -11.63 33.14 17.05
N PRO A 185 -11.61 33.10 15.71
CA PRO A 185 -12.87 33.38 15.02
C PRO A 185 -13.11 32.61 13.70
N SER A 186 -14.41 32.53 13.39
CA SER A 186 -15.11 32.53 12.09
C SER A 186 -14.55 31.77 10.88
N VAL A 187 -15.42 30.88 10.42
CA VAL A 187 -15.51 30.28 9.08
C VAL A 187 -15.37 31.32 7.98
N ASN A 188 -14.51 31.05 6.99
CA ASN A 188 -14.75 31.41 5.61
C ASN A 188 -14.22 30.32 4.68
N ILE A 189 -15.12 29.83 3.83
CA ILE A 189 -14.89 28.85 2.79
C ILE A 189 -14.26 29.59 1.61
N THR A 190 -13.01 29.29 1.29
CA THR A 190 -12.46 29.48 -0.05
C THR A 190 -11.58 28.30 -0.39
N SER A 191 -11.95 27.66 -1.50
CA SER A 191 -11.20 26.62 -2.18
C SER A 191 -9.77 27.10 -2.47
N ASP A 192 -8.81 26.60 -1.71
CA ASP A 192 -7.48 26.44 -2.26
C ASP A 192 -6.84 25.17 -1.69
N ARG A 193 -6.37 24.35 -2.61
CA ARG A 193 -5.84 23.03 -2.35
C ARG A 193 -4.43 23.26 -1.82
N PRO A 194 -4.11 23.02 -0.53
CA PRO A 194 -2.71 22.99 -0.18
C PRO A 194 -2.17 21.74 -0.88
N LYS A 195 -1.28 21.93 -1.85
CA LYS A 195 -0.31 20.90 -2.23
C LYS A 195 0.45 20.58 -0.96
N ILE A 196 -0.08 19.65 -0.16
CA ILE A 196 0.58 19.12 1.02
C ILE A 196 1.93 18.64 0.50
N ALA A 197 2.98 19.38 0.83
CA ALA A 197 4.35 18.95 0.61
C ALA A 197 4.38 17.52 1.12
N LYS A 198 4.65 16.54 0.23
CA LYS A 198 4.62 15.13 0.57
C LYS A 198 5.50 14.98 1.79
N LYS A 199 4.87 14.87 2.96
CA LYS A 199 5.60 14.72 4.21
C LYS A 199 6.38 13.45 4.03
N GLU A 200 7.68 13.55 4.13
CA GLU A 200 8.50 12.37 4.04
C GLU A 200 8.10 11.51 5.27
N THR A 201 7.51 10.36 5.00
CA THR A 201 7.10 9.36 5.99
C THR A 201 7.80 8.05 5.68
N ILE A 202 8.13 7.30 6.72
CA ILE A 202 8.58 5.93 6.59
C ILE A 202 7.35 5.06 6.34
N PRO A 203 7.32 4.27 5.26
CA PRO A 203 6.25 3.30 5.01
C PRO A 203 6.06 2.34 6.19
N PHE A 204 4.83 1.92 6.45
CA PHE A 204 4.57 0.90 7.48
C PHE A 204 5.24 -0.43 7.14
N LEU A 205 5.33 -0.77 5.85
CA LEU A 205 6.12 -1.90 5.35
C LEU A 205 7.36 -1.36 4.64
N HIS A 206 8.54 -1.60 5.21
CA HIS A 206 9.80 -1.12 4.66
C HIS A 206 10.93 -2.13 4.82
N LEU A 207 11.92 -2.03 3.94
CA LEU A 207 13.16 -2.78 4.03
C LEU A 207 14.22 -1.98 4.78
N LYS A 208 15.11 -2.69 5.47
CA LYS A 208 16.26 -2.09 6.16
C LYS A 208 17.55 -2.59 5.54
N LYS A 209 18.54 -1.71 5.49
CA LYS A 209 19.90 -2.05 5.07
C LYS A 209 20.84 -1.97 6.27
N LYS A 210 21.82 -2.89 6.31
CA LYS A 210 22.82 -2.91 7.36
C LYS A 210 23.70 -1.65 7.25
N ASN A 211 23.75 -0.84 8.32
CA ASN A 211 24.65 0.30 8.45
C ASN A 211 25.66 0.03 9.58
N PRO A 212 26.96 -0.12 9.27
CA PRO A 212 27.99 -0.39 10.28
C PRO A 212 28.26 0.81 11.22
N MET A 213 27.77 2.01 10.90
CA MET A 213 27.93 3.21 11.73
C MET A 213 26.75 3.49 12.68
N SER A 214 25.67 2.70 12.62
CA SER A 214 24.49 2.87 13.47
C SER A 214 24.53 1.87 14.62
N GLU A 215 24.28 2.32 15.85
CA GLU A 215 24.34 1.51 17.07
C GLU A 215 23.45 0.25 17.00
N GLY A 216 22.32 0.32 16.28
CA GLY A 216 21.40 -0.81 16.03
C GLY A 216 21.63 -1.56 14.71
N GLY A 217 22.62 -1.18 13.91
CA GLY A 217 23.06 -1.89 12.71
C GLY A 217 22.10 -1.91 11.50
N TRP A 218 20.81 -1.63 11.64
CA TRP A 218 19.81 -1.69 10.55
C TRP A 218 19.02 -0.39 10.42
N GLU A 219 19.19 0.31 9.30
CA GLU A 219 18.50 1.57 9.02
C GLU A 219 17.56 1.43 7.82
N PHE A 220 16.48 2.21 7.83
CA PHE A 220 15.51 2.23 6.73
C PHE A 220 16.21 2.58 5.41
N SER A 221 15.99 1.74 4.39
CA SER A 221 16.44 1.99 3.03
C SER A 221 15.21 2.26 2.17
N GLN A 222 15.13 3.48 1.63
CA GLN A 222 14.15 3.84 0.62
C GLN A 222 14.50 3.19 -0.72
#